data_AF-A0A7K4H0I1-F1
#
_entry.id   AF-A0A7K4H0I1-F1
#
_cell.length_a   1.000
_cell.length_b   1.000
_cell.length_c   1.000
_cell.angle_alpha   90.00
_cell.angle_beta   90.00
_cell.angle_gamma   90.00
#
_symmetry.space_group_name_H-M   'P 1'
#
loop_
_entity.id
_entity.type
_entity.pdbx_description
1 polymer ?
#
loop_
_entity_poly.entity_id
_entity_poly.type
_entity_poly.pdbx_seq_one_letter_code
_entity_poly.pdbx_strand_id
1 'polypeptide(L)'
;MENEEKFKKIVEITEKISQNYLENINGRDFKVLKEKLKDFLTNPLWDDKLIFQLKEEIKELKINEENLSRIWEKIELKLDSSYSKFMKRKPHIFEGKIKEYENRLIDFFVKAGQLKGQSQSFSTIIGYFLIHKNLTQTQVKEITGFSKGSVSTNLNNLERFGFLKKKLIKGTRKYLYSFGGSMSQLSSSTGAFKKEINQIATQFFQSKIEELNNYKNKKGYKLLSKRLNGVMKFLKIHKRLINHIMDSNFIKDIIRGER
;
A
#
# COMPACT_ATOMS: atom_id res chain seq x y z
N MET A 1 -6.64 -40.40 -19.30
CA MET A 1 -7.18 -40.48 -17.93
C MET A 1 -6.07 -40.47 -16.88
N GLU A 2 -5.06 -41.35 -16.95
CA GLU A 2 -3.98 -41.41 -15.93
C GLU A 2 -3.19 -40.09 -15.74
N ASN A 3 -2.85 -39.39 -16.83
CA ASN A 3 -2.17 -38.09 -16.75
C ASN A 3 -3.03 -36.97 -16.17
N GLU A 4 -4.36 -37.08 -16.26
CA GLU A 4 -5.29 -36.06 -15.76
C GLU A 4 -5.48 -36.18 -14.25
N GLU A 5 -5.46 -37.41 -13.73
CA GLU A 5 -5.52 -37.70 -12.30
C GLU A 5 -4.21 -37.30 -11.58
N LYS A 6 -3.06 -37.61 -12.18
CA LYS A 6 -1.75 -37.12 -11.70
C LYS A 6 -1.66 -35.58 -11.72
N PHE A 7 -2.22 -34.95 -12.76
CA PHE A 7 -2.29 -33.49 -12.83
C PHE A 7 -3.13 -32.88 -11.69
N LYS A 8 -4.29 -33.47 -11.39
CA LYS A 8 -5.14 -33.04 -10.27
C LYS A 8 -4.38 -33.11 -8.94
N LYS A 9 -3.58 -34.16 -8.73
CA LYS A 9 -2.77 -34.38 -7.53
C LYS A 9 -1.67 -33.32 -7.36
N ILE A 10 -0.99 -32.94 -8.44
CA ILE A 10 -0.02 -31.83 -8.44
C ILE A 10 -0.67 -30.51 -8.03
N VAL A 11 -1.84 -30.21 -8.60
CA VAL A 11 -2.59 -29.00 -8.24
C VAL A 11 -2.98 -29.01 -6.77
N GLU A 12 -3.45 -30.14 -6.25
CA GLU A 12 -3.83 -30.30 -4.83
C GLU A 12 -2.63 -30.12 -3.88
N ILE A 13 -1.46 -30.71 -4.20
CA ILE A 13 -0.25 -30.54 -3.39
C ILE A 13 0.21 -29.09 -3.41
N THR A 14 0.16 -28.44 -4.58
CA THR A 14 0.55 -27.03 -4.71
C THR A 14 -0.39 -26.10 -3.94
N GLU A 15 -1.70 -26.41 -3.92
CA GLU A 15 -2.68 -25.71 -3.09
C GLU A 15 -2.37 -25.88 -1.59
N LYS A 16 -2.01 -27.09 -1.14
CA LYS A 16 -1.61 -27.35 0.25
C LYS A 16 -0.35 -26.60 0.67
N ILE A 17 0.70 -26.62 -0.17
CA ILE A 17 1.93 -25.84 0.05
C ILE A 17 1.57 -24.36 0.21
N SER A 18 0.70 -23.85 -0.66
CA SER A 18 0.32 -22.44 -0.64
C SER A 18 -0.48 -22.05 0.59
N GLN A 19 -1.45 -22.88 1.01
CA GLN A 19 -2.21 -22.64 2.24
C GLN A 19 -1.28 -22.61 3.46
N ASN A 20 -0.42 -23.61 3.60
CA ASN A 20 0.55 -23.70 4.68
C ASN A 20 1.49 -22.47 4.72
N TYR A 21 2.01 -22.07 3.55
CA TYR A 21 2.87 -20.89 3.43
C TYR A 21 2.13 -19.58 3.75
N LEU A 22 0.87 -19.46 3.33
CA LEU A 22 0.04 -18.28 3.58
C LEU A 22 -0.34 -18.12 5.05
N GLU A 23 -0.60 -19.24 5.74
CA GLU A 23 -0.93 -19.28 7.16
C GLU A 23 0.29 -18.96 8.03
N ASN A 24 1.47 -19.47 7.69
CA ASN A 24 2.67 -19.34 8.53
C ASN A 24 3.51 -18.07 8.29
N ILE A 25 3.52 -17.49 7.08
CA ILE A 25 4.48 -16.42 6.72
C ILE A 25 3.82 -15.02 6.61
N ASN A 26 2.61 -14.89 7.15
CA ASN A 26 1.92 -13.59 7.23
C ASN A 26 1.80 -12.89 5.86
N GLY A 27 1.68 -13.67 4.78
CA GLY A 27 1.47 -13.21 3.40
C GLY A 27 2.56 -12.31 2.82
N ARG A 28 3.73 -12.17 3.47
CA ARG A 28 4.68 -11.10 3.10
C ARG A 28 5.33 -11.25 1.74
N ASP A 29 5.26 -12.42 1.09
CA ASP A 29 5.77 -12.47 -0.27
C ASP A 29 5.23 -13.65 -1.10
N PHE A 30 3.93 -13.61 -1.43
CA PHE A 30 3.31 -14.56 -2.35
C PHE A 30 3.99 -14.57 -3.73
N LYS A 31 4.61 -13.44 -4.12
CA LYS A 31 5.43 -13.34 -5.32
C LYS A 31 6.69 -14.20 -5.19
N VAL A 32 7.41 -14.10 -4.08
CA VAL A 32 8.56 -14.97 -3.79
C VAL A 32 8.14 -16.43 -3.70
N LEU A 33 6.96 -16.76 -3.15
CA LEU A 33 6.46 -18.13 -3.19
C LEU A 33 6.28 -18.63 -4.63
N LYS A 34 5.70 -17.81 -5.52
CA LYS A 34 5.57 -18.16 -6.94
C LYS A 34 6.92 -18.33 -7.62
N GLU A 35 7.84 -17.38 -7.44
CA GLU A 35 9.19 -17.45 -8.01
C GLU A 35 9.91 -18.71 -7.54
N LYS A 36 9.85 -18.97 -6.23
CA LYS A 36 10.43 -20.16 -5.63
C LYS A 36 9.80 -21.48 -6.08
N LEU A 37 8.47 -21.53 -6.23
CA LEU A 37 7.78 -22.70 -6.79
C LEU A 37 8.14 -22.91 -8.26
N LYS A 38 8.27 -21.82 -9.03
CA LYS A 38 8.69 -21.88 -10.43
C LYS A 38 10.13 -22.39 -10.56
N ASP A 39 11.03 -21.87 -9.74
CA ASP A 39 12.42 -22.30 -9.66
C ASP A 39 12.52 -23.76 -9.21
N PHE A 40 11.64 -24.22 -8.32
CA PHE A 40 11.60 -25.62 -7.92
C PHE A 40 11.20 -26.55 -9.07
N LEU A 41 10.25 -26.14 -9.92
CA LEU A 41 9.84 -26.91 -11.10
C LEU A 41 10.97 -27.06 -12.13
N THR A 42 11.89 -26.10 -12.17
CA THR A 42 13.05 -26.11 -13.08
C THR A 42 14.31 -26.68 -12.42
N ASN A 43 14.44 -26.60 -11.09
CA ASN A 43 15.60 -27.08 -10.32
C ASN A 43 15.21 -27.52 -8.89
N PRO A 44 14.99 -28.82 -8.64
CA PRO A 44 14.38 -29.32 -7.41
C PRO A 44 15.40 -29.59 -6.28
N LEU A 45 16.07 -28.55 -5.77
CA LEU A 45 17.06 -28.63 -4.68
C LEU A 45 16.53 -28.13 -3.31
N TRP A 46 15.30 -28.46 -2.95
CA TRP A 46 14.65 -27.94 -1.75
C TRP A 46 14.35 -29.01 -0.70
N ASP A 47 14.69 -28.73 0.56
CA ASP A 47 14.47 -29.60 1.74
C ASP A 47 13.16 -29.26 2.47
N ASP A 48 12.02 -29.36 1.77
CA ASP A 48 10.69 -29.27 2.40
C ASP A 48 9.87 -30.52 2.06
N LYS A 49 9.21 -31.12 3.07
CA LYS A 49 8.49 -32.39 2.94
C LYS A 49 7.34 -32.35 1.92
N LEU A 50 6.62 -31.22 1.81
CA LEU A 50 5.55 -31.05 0.84
C LEU A 50 6.12 -30.79 -0.58
N ILE A 51 7.24 -30.09 -0.64
CA ILE A 51 7.99 -29.87 -1.88
C ILE A 51 8.58 -31.20 -2.40
N PHE A 52 9.04 -32.09 -1.51
CA PHE A 52 9.48 -33.44 -1.85
C PHE A 52 8.34 -34.29 -2.43
N GLN A 53 7.14 -34.23 -1.84
CA GLN A 53 5.96 -34.89 -2.40
C GLN A 53 5.62 -34.34 -3.80
N LEU A 54 5.71 -33.03 -3.99
CA LEU A 54 5.51 -32.41 -5.30
C LEU A 54 6.57 -32.90 -6.31
N LYS A 55 7.82 -33.08 -5.88
CA LYS A 55 8.94 -33.59 -6.69
C LYS A 55 8.64 -34.96 -7.28
N GLU A 56 8.19 -35.90 -6.44
CA GLU A 56 7.94 -37.29 -6.85
C GLU A 56 6.79 -37.36 -7.85
N GLU A 57 5.69 -36.66 -7.61
CA GLU A 57 4.53 -36.62 -8.53
C GLU A 57 4.88 -36.00 -9.90
N ILE A 58 5.76 -35.01 -9.93
CA ILE A 58 6.27 -34.40 -11.18
C ILE A 58 7.19 -35.37 -11.94
N LYS A 59 8.06 -36.08 -11.22
CA LYS A 59 9.03 -37.03 -11.79
C LYS A 59 8.33 -38.19 -12.49
N GLU A 60 7.19 -38.64 -11.97
CA GLU A 60 6.38 -39.70 -12.57
C GLU A 60 5.68 -39.30 -13.88
N LEU A 61 5.52 -37.99 -14.14
CA LEU A 61 4.79 -37.50 -15.32
C LEU A 61 5.64 -37.39 -16.59
N LYS A 62 6.95 -37.69 -16.54
CA LYS A 62 7.89 -37.58 -17.69
C LYS A 62 7.69 -36.27 -18.50
N ILE A 63 7.58 -35.16 -17.79
CA ILE A 63 7.22 -33.86 -18.35
C ILE A 63 8.37 -33.33 -19.23
N ASN A 64 8.06 -32.95 -20.47
CA ASN A 64 8.97 -32.18 -21.33
C ASN A 64 8.75 -30.66 -21.12
N GLU A 65 9.69 -29.82 -21.55
CA GLU A 65 9.64 -28.35 -21.31
C GLU A 65 8.32 -27.70 -21.79
N GLU A 66 7.76 -28.17 -22.90
CA GLU A 66 6.53 -27.66 -23.48
C GLU A 66 5.30 -27.96 -22.61
N ASN A 67 5.24 -29.16 -22.00
CA ASN A 67 4.20 -29.53 -21.03
C ASN A 67 4.40 -28.80 -19.69
N LEU A 68 5.63 -28.49 -19.30
CA LEU A 68 5.94 -27.83 -18.04
C LEU A 68 5.38 -26.40 -17.99
N SER A 69 5.49 -25.66 -19.10
CA SER A 69 4.91 -24.32 -19.23
C SER A 69 3.39 -24.32 -19.08
N ARG A 70 2.70 -25.25 -19.74
CA ARG A 70 1.23 -25.42 -19.61
C ARG A 70 0.80 -25.81 -18.21
N ILE A 71 1.58 -26.66 -17.53
CA ILE A 71 1.33 -27.07 -16.15
C ILE A 71 1.50 -25.86 -15.22
N TRP A 72 2.55 -25.07 -15.41
CA TRP A 72 2.79 -23.87 -14.63
C TRP A 72 1.65 -22.85 -14.75
N GLU A 73 1.14 -22.58 -15.95
CA GLU A 73 0.01 -21.63 -16.13
C GLU A 73 -1.21 -22.04 -15.30
N LYS A 74 -1.55 -23.32 -15.28
CA LYS A 74 -2.69 -23.83 -14.51
C LYS A 74 -2.43 -23.77 -13.01
N ILE A 75 -1.21 -24.12 -12.57
CA ILE A 75 -0.78 -23.96 -11.18
C ILE A 75 -0.89 -22.48 -10.77
N GLU A 76 -0.37 -21.57 -11.58
CA GLU A 76 -0.36 -20.14 -11.31
C GLU A 76 -1.78 -19.57 -11.18
N LEU A 77 -2.71 -19.97 -12.05
CA LEU A 77 -4.13 -19.58 -11.95
C LEU A 77 -4.77 -20.08 -10.65
N LYS A 78 -4.45 -21.30 -10.21
CA LYS A 78 -4.95 -21.86 -8.96
C LYS A 78 -4.34 -21.19 -7.74
N LEU A 79 -3.03 -20.94 -7.77
CA LEU A 79 -2.31 -20.15 -6.79
C LEU A 79 -2.95 -18.78 -6.61
N ASP A 80 -3.19 -18.04 -7.69
CA ASP A 80 -3.82 -16.72 -7.66
C ASP A 80 -5.24 -16.77 -7.09
N SER A 81 -6.01 -17.80 -7.43
CA SER A 81 -7.36 -18.03 -6.91
C SER A 81 -7.33 -18.31 -5.40
N SER A 82 -6.45 -19.19 -4.94
CA SER A 82 -6.27 -19.55 -3.53
C SER A 82 -5.78 -18.37 -2.70
N TYR A 83 -4.80 -17.61 -3.19
CA TYR A 83 -4.36 -16.36 -2.56
C TYR A 83 -5.48 -15.33 -2.49
N SER A 84 -6.23 -15.15 -3.56
CA SER A 84 -7.39 -14.24 -3.58
C SER A 84 -8.47 -14.68 -2.59
N LYS A 85 -8.68 -15.98 -2.39
CA LYS A 85 -9.60 -16.53 -1.38
C LYS A 85 -9.06 -16.35 0.05
N PHE A 86 -7.77 -16.61 0.27
CA PHE A 86 -7.12 -16.41 1.57
C PHE A 86 -7.15 -14.93 2.00
N MET A 87 -6.85 -14.02 1.08
CA MET A 87 -6.93 -12.57 1.32
C MET A 87 -8.37 -12.10 1.60
N LYS A 88 -9.39 -12.83 1.13
CA LYS A 88 -10.80 -12.61 1.51
C LYS A 88 -11.15 -13.19 2.89
N ARG A 89 -10.38 -14.15 3.41
CA ARG A 89 -10.65 -14.88 4.66
C ARG A 89 -9.95 -14.31 5.89
N LYS A 90 -8.88 -13.53 5.74
CA LYS A 90 -8.30 -12.82 6.90
C LYS A 90 -9.38 -11.89 7.49
N PRO A 91 -9.71 -12.01 8.78
CA PRO A 91 -10.67 -11.11 9.39
C PRO A 91 -10.10 -9.69 9.34
N HIS A 92 -10.74 -8.81 8.57
CA HIS A 92 -10.47 -7.38 8.58
C HIS A 92 -11.14 -6.68 9.77
N ILE A 93 -11.98 -7.43 10.51
CA ILE A 93 -12.63 -7.00 11.74
C ILE A 93 -12.01 -7.81 12.87
N PHE A 94 -11.34 -7.12 13.79
CA PHE A 94 -10.90 -7.73 15.05
C PHE A 94 -12.03 -7.72 16.08
N GLU A 95 -11.96 -8.63 17.04
CA GLU A 95 -12.95 -8.77 18.12
C GLU A 95 -12.26 -8.77 19.50
N GLY A 96 -13.05 -8.51 20.55
CA GLY A 96 -12.60 -8.50 21.94
C GLY A 96 -11.42 -7.57 22.21
N LYS A 97 -10.46 -8.03 23.03
CA LYS A 97 -9.30 -7.23 23.46
C LYS A 97 -8.41 -6.75 22.30
N ILE A 98 -8.35 -7.51 21.20
CA ILE A 98 -7.56 -7.10 20.02
C ILE A 98 -8.23 -5.90 19.35
N LYS A 99 -9.57 -5.86 19.29
CA LYS A 99 -10.31 -4.70 18.76
C LYS A 99 -10.11 -3.46 19.62
N GLU A 100 -10.10 -3.61 20.94
CA GLU A 100 -9.82 -2.49 21.85
C GLU A 100 -8.41 -1.93 21.62
N TYR A 101 -7.41 -2.79 21.44
CA TYR A 101 -6.06 -2.38 21.13
C TYR A 101 -5.96 -1.68 19.77
N GLU A 102 -6.61 -2.20 18.74
CA GLU A 102 -6.72 -1.55 17.44
C GLU A 102 -7.32 -0.15 17.56
N ASN A 103 -8.44 0.00 18.27
CA ASN A 103 -9.09 1.30 18.46
C ASN A 103 -8.14 2.32 19.11
N ARG A 104 -7.35 1.90 20.11
CA ARG A 104 -6.34 2.79 20.74
C ARG A 104 -5.25 3.23 19.76
N LEU A 105 -4.82 2.34 18.85
CA LEU A 105 -3.88 2.71 17.80
C LEU A 105 -4.51 3.69 16.80
N ILE A 106 -5.76 3.45 16.40
CA ILE A 106 -6.49 4.36 15.52
C ILE A 106 -6.64 5.74 16.18
N ASP A 107 -7.00 5.81 17.46
CA ASP A 107 -7.10 7.07 18.21
C ASP A 107 -5.78 7.83 18.25
N PHE A 108 -4.66 7.12 18.43
CA PHE A 108 -3.33 7.71 18.35
C PHE A 108 -3.07 8.33 16.97
N PHE A 109 -3.35 7.60 15.88
CA PHE A 109 -3.16 8.10 14.52
C PHE A 109 -4.07 9.29 14.21
N VAL A 110 -5.32 9.26 14.66
CA VAL A 110 -6.27 10.37 14.53
C VAL A 110 -5.75 11.61 15.24
N LYS A 111 -5.35 11.49 16.51
CA LYS A 111 -4.79 12.62 17.28
C LYS A 111 -3.53 13.18 16.61
N ALA A 112 -2.61 12.32 16.19
CA ALA A 112 -1.39 12.73 15.49
C ALA A 112 -1.68 13.43 14.14
N GLY A 113 -2.72 12.98 13.43
CA GLY A 113 -3.17 13.59 12.18
C GLY A 113 -3.85 14.95 12.39
N GLN A 114 -4.71 15.07 13.40
CA GLN A 114 -5.36 16.33 13.76
C GLN A 114 -4.37 17.41 14.16
N LEU A 115 -3.30 17.06 14.90
CA LEU A 115 -2.19 17.98 15.21
C LEU A 115 -1.49 18.52 13.94
N LYS A 116 -1.61 17.80 12.82
CA LYS A 116 -1.09 18.19 11.50
C LYS A 116 -2.15 18.81 10.59
N GLY A 117 -3.34 19.11 11.11
CA GLY A 117 -4.46 19.67 10.36
C GLY A 117 -5.19 18.68 9.44
N GLN A 118 -5.00 17.38 9.62
CA GLN A 118 -5.74 16.36 8.86
C GLN A 118 -7.14 16.14 9.43
N SER A 119 -8.10 15.76 8.57
CA SER A 119 -9.43 15.39 9.02
C SER A 119 -9.40 14.04 9.73
N GLN A 120 -10.31 13.86 10.70
CA GLN A 120 -10.47 12.59 11.42
C GLN A 120 -10.65 11.42 10.44
N SER A 121 -11.52 11.56 9.44
CA SER A 121 -11.78 10.49 8.46
C SER A 121 -10.53 10.07 7.69
N PHE A 122 -9.71 11.05 7.30
CA PHE A 122 -8.49 10.79 6.53
C PHE A 122 -7.46 10.05 7.40
N SER A 123 -7.24 10.52 8.63
CA SER A 123 -6.31 9.89 9.58
C SER A 123 -6.77 8.51 10.04
N THR A 124 -8.07 8.32 10.28
CA THR A 124 -8.65 7.00 10.60
C THR A 124 -8.39 6.00 9.47
N ILE A 125 -8.64 6.38 8.21
CA ILE A 125 -8.43 5.48 7.06
C ILE A 125 -6.94 5.14 6.91
N ILE A 126 -6.03 6.12 7.06
CA ILE A 126 -4.57 5.84 7.07
C ILE A 126 -4.21 4.83 8.17
N GLY A 127 -4.71 5.04 9.39
CA GLY A 127 -4.44 4.15 10.53
C GLY A 127 -4.84 2.70 10.22
N TYR A 128 -6.02 2.50 9.65
CA TYR A 128 -6.45 1.15 9.25
C TYR A 128 -5.58 0.55 8.15
N PHE A 129 -5.11 1.33 7.17
CA PHE A 129 -4.17 0.81 6.17
C PHE A 129 -2.79 0.48 6.77
N LEU A 130 -2.32 1.20 7.77
CA LEU A 130 -1.07 0.87 8.47
C LEU A 130 -1.17 -0.47 9.21
N ILE A 131 -2.33 -0.78 9.77
CA ILE A 131 -2.59 -2.01 10.53
C ILE A 131 -2.86 -3.19 9.59
N HIS A 132 -3.80 -3.05 8.65
CA HIS A 132 -4.29 -4.15 7.80
C HIS A 132 -3.50 -4.33 6.51
N LYS A 133 -2.72 -3.31 6.09
CA LYS A 133 -1.93 -3.22 4.85
C LYS A 133 -2.72 -3.24 3.54
N ASN A 134 -3.70 -4.13 3.41
CA ASN A 134 -4.48 -4.36 2.20
C ASN A 134 -5.97 -4.37 2.53
N LEU A 135 -6.73 -3.45 1.95
CA LEU A 135 -8.18 -3.34 2.16
C LEU A 135 -8.89 -2.99 0.86
N THR A 136 -10.08 -3.52 0.68
CA THR A 136 -11.02 -3.05 -0.35
C THR A 136 -11.83 -1.88 0.17
N GLN A 137 -12.43 -1.08 -0.73
CA GLN A 137 -13.33 0.02 -0.34
C GLN A 137 -14.48 -0.45 0.58
N THR A 138 -15.02 -1.64 0.32
CA THR A 138 -16.09 -2.23 1.15
C THR A 138 -15.60 -2.53 2.56
N GLN A 139 -14.42 -3.11 2.70
CA GLN A 139 -13.83 -3.40 4.02
C GLN A 139 -13.51 -2.11 4.79
N VAL A 140 -12.97 -1.09 4.13
CA VAL A 140 -12.73 0.22 4.77
C VAL A 140 -14.06 0.81 5.27
N LYS A 141 -15.13 0.73 4.48
CA LYS A 141 -16.46 1.18 4.89
C LYS A 141 -16.95 0.43 6.13
N GLU A 142 -16.81 -0.88 6.16
CA GLU A 142 -17.25 -1.73 7.28
C GLU A 142 -16.48 -1.41 8.57
N ILE A 143 -15.15 -1.32 8.53
CA ILE A 143 -14.33 -1.10 9.74
C ILE A 143 -14.41 0.33 10.26
N THR A 144 -14.63 1.32 9.39
CA THR A 144 -14.69 2.73 9.77
C THR A 144 -16.09 3.22 10.11
N GLY A 145 -17.13 2.57 9.59
CA GLY A 145 -18.51 3.06 9.64
C GLY A 145 -18.77 4.28 8.76
N PHE A 146 -17.81 4.74 7.95
CA PHE A 146 -17.98 5.91 7.09
C PHE A 146 -18.87 5.63 5.88
N SER A 147 -19.45 6.69 5.31
CA SER A 147 -20.24 6.58 4.08
C SER A 147 -19.36 6.15 2.90
N LYS A 148 -19.96 5.47 1.91
CA LYS A 148 -19.25 5.01 0.71
C LYS A 148 -18.56 6.16 -0.03
N GLY A 149 -19.24 7.33 -0.10
CA GLY A 149 -18.69 8.54 -0.71
C GLY A 149 -17.46 9.06 0.03
N SER A 150 -17.55 9.17 1.36
CA SER A 150 -16.41 9.59 2.20
C SER A 150 -15.20 8.66 2.01
N VAL A 151 -15.42 7.34 2.07
CA VAL A 151 -14.35 6.36 1.83
C VAL A 151 -13.76 6.53 0.43
N SER A 152 -14.59 6.67 -0.61
CA SER A 152 -14.11 6.84 -1.98
C SER A 152 -13.21 8.06 -2.15
N THR A 153 -13.63 9.21 -1.60
CA THR A 153 -12.88 10.47 -1.68
C THR A 153 -11.54 10.35 -0.97
N ASN A 154 -11.53 9.78 0.24
CA ASN A 154 -10.29 9.60 0.99
C ASN A 154 -9.33 8.61 0.30
N LEU A 155 -9.83 7.49 -0.23
CA LEU A 155 -9.00 6.54 -0.98
C LEU A 155 -8.37 7.16 -2.22
N ASN A 156 -9.14 7.94 -2.99
CA ASN A 156 -8.63 8.64 -4.17
C ASN A 156 -7.56 9.69 -3.79
N ASN A 157 -7.76 10.42 -2.69
CA ASN A 157 -6.77 11.38 -2.19
C ASN A 157 -5.49 10.67 -1.76
N LEU A 158 -5.61 9.57 -1.02
CA LEU A 158 -4.46 8.79 -0.58
C LEU A 158 -3.69 8.16 -1.75
N GLU A 159 -4.38 7.67 -2.77
CA GLU A 159 -3.76 7.20 -4.02
C GLU A 159 -3.03 8.35 -4.74
N ARG A 160 -3.70 9.49 -4.92
CA ARG A 160 -3.11 10.68 -5.56
C ARG A 160 -1.86 11.18 -4.84
N PHE A 161 -1.86 11.13 -3.51
CA PHE A 161 -0.71 11.55 -2.70
C PHE A 161 0.38 10.46 -2.59
N GLY A 162 0.17 9.30 -3.21
CA GLY A 162 1.12 8.19 -3.22
C GLY A 162 1.15 7.35 -1.93
N PHE A 163 0.21 7.55 -1.01
CA PHE A 163 0.08 6.72 0.20
C PHE A 163 -0.49 5.34 -0.10
N LEU A 164 -1.32 5.21 -1.15
CA LEU A 164 -1.93 3.94 -1.55
C LEU A 164 -1.59 3.57 -2.99
N LYS A 165 -1.44 2.27 -3.24
CA LYS A 165 -1.46 1.67 -4.58
C LYS A 165 -2.81 0.99 -4.78
N LYS A 166 -3.40 1.18 -5.97
CA LYS A 166 -4.68 0.59 -6.35
C LYS A 166 -4.46 -0.51 -7.39
N LYS A 167 -4.98 -1.72 -7.11
CA LYS A 167 -4.90 -2.86 -8.03
C LYS A 167 -6.29 -3.45 -8.26
N LEU A 168 -6.64 -3.68 -9.53
CA LEU A 168 -7.88 -4.38 -9.86
C LEU A 168 -7.77 -5.86 -9.45
N ILE A 169 -8.77 -6.37 -8.75
CA ILE A 169 -8.84 -7.80 -8.40
C ILE A 169 -9.36 -8.55 -9.63
N LYS A 170 -8.50 -9.41 -10.22
CA LYS A 170 -8.79 -10.18 -11.44
C LYS A 170 -10.12 -10.94 -11.31
N GLY A 171 -10.96 -10.87 -12.35
CA GLY A 171 -12.28 -11.50 -12.36
C GLY A 171 -13.36 -10.75 -11.56
N THR A 172 -13.10 -9.52 -11.10
CA THR A 172 -14.08 -8.70 -10.40
C THR A 172 -14.02 -7.23 -10.83
N ARG A 173 -15.04 -6.45 -10.47
CA ARG A 173 -15.03 -4.98 -10.58
C ARG A 173 -14.54 -4.28 -9.30
N LYS A 174 -13.87 -5.02 -8.40
CA LYS A 174 -13.40 -4.50 -7.10
C LYS A 174 -11.91 -4.18 -7.16
N TYR A 175 -11.51 -3.13 -6.44
CA TYR A 175 -10.13 -2.75 -6.28
C TYR A 175 -9.62 -3.14 -4.89
N LEU A 176 -8.39 -3.64 -4.84
CA LEU A 176 -7.61 -3.78 -3.64
C LEU A 176 -6.70 -2.55 -3.52
N TYR A 177 -6.77 -1.89 -2.37
CA TYR A 177 -5.88 -0.81 -2.01
C TYR A 177 -4.82 -1.36 -1.07
N SER A 178 -3.57 -0.98 -1.29
CA SER A 178 -2.46 -1.35 -0.43
C SER A 178 -1.66 -0.12 -0.03
N PHE A 179 -1.15 -0.09 1.19
CA PHE A 179 -0.24 0.98 1.60
C PHE A 179 1.02 0.94 0.72
N GLY A 180 1.27 2.05 0.04
CA GLY A 180 2.19 2.13 -1.09
C GLY A 180 3.65 2.07 -0.66
N GLY A 181 4.30 0.92 -0.87
CA GLY A 181 5.76 0.79 -0.77
C GLY A 181 6.33 0.71 0.64
N SER A 182 7.63 0.40 0.71
CA SER A 182 8.44 0.52 1.93
C SER A 182 8.31 1.92 2.55
N MET A 183 8.63 2.04 3.85
CA MET A 183 8.66 3.34 4.54
C MET A 183 9.50 4.40 3.80
N SER A 184 10.47 3.97 2.99
CA SER A 184 11.21 4.81 2.06
C SER A 184 10.34 5.51 1.01
N GLN A 185 9.45 4.76 0.34
CA GLN A 185 8.57 5.30 -0.70
C GLN A 185 7.61 6.32 -0.10
N LEU A 186 7.03 6.01 1.07
CA LEU A 186 6.15 6.93 1.80
C LEU A 186 6.84 8.20 2.25
N SER A 187 8.07 8.09 2.76
CA SER A 187 8.86 9.25 3.19
C SER A 187 9.21 10.15 2.01
N SER A 188 9.55 9.54 0.86
CA SER A 188 9.84 10.25 -0.39
C SER A 188 8.59 10.95 -0.94
N SER A 189 7.46 10.23 -1.01
CA SER A 189 6.17 10.76 -1.47
C SER A 189 5.65 11.87 -0.57
N THR A 190 5.78 11.73 0.76
CA THR A 190 5.35 12.78 1.72
C THR A 190 6.20 14.03 1.59
N GLY A 191 7.52 13.89 1.43
CA GLY A 191 8.43 15.01 1.19
C GLY A 191 8.14 15.73 -0.13
N ALA A 192 8.00 14.97 -1.22
CA ALA A 192 7.66 15.50 -2.54
C ALA A 192 6.32 16.24 -2.53
N PHE A 193 5.29 15.64 -1.94
CA PHE A 193 3.96 16.24 -1.82
C PHE A 193 3.99 17.55 -1.01
N LYS A 194 4.67 17.57 0.14
CA LYS A 194 4.82 18.80 0.94
C LYS A 194 5.56 19.90 0.19
N LYS A 195 6.55 19.54 -0.62
CA LYS A 195 7.29 20.48 -1.49
C LYS A 195 6.38 21.03 -2.60
N GLU A 196 5.57 20.19 -3.23
CA GLU A 196 4.62 20.58 -4.27
C GLU A 196 3.55 21.54 -3.72
N ILE A 197 2.92 21.22 -2.58
CA ILE A 197 1.97 22.14 -1.93
C ILE A 197 2.62 23.49 -1.62
N ASN A 198 3.84 23.47 -1.07
CA ASN A 198 4.55 24.70 -0.75
C ASN A 198 4.84 25.54 -2.01
N GLN A 199 5.14 24.89 -3.13
CA GLN A 199 5.35 25.55 -4.42
C GLN A 199 4.05 26.18 -4.96
N ILE A 200 2.94 25.43 -4.96
CA ILE A 200 1.62 25.94 -5.36
C ILE A 200 1.22 27.14 -4.50
N ALA A 201 1.37 27.02 -3.17
CA ALA A 201 1.08 28.12 -2.25
C ALA A 201 1.98 29.34 -2.53
N THR A 202 3.28 29.13 -2.75
CA THR A 202 4.22 30.20 -3.09
C THR A 202 3.79 30.93 -4.37
N GLN A 203 3.46 30.18 -5.43
CA GLN A 203 2.99 30.76 -6.69
C GLN A 203 1.70 31.57 -6.52
N PHE A 204 0.72 31.03 -5.79
CA PHE A 204 -0.53 31.74 -5.48
C PHE A 204 -0.29 33.03 -4.72
N PHE A 205 0.49 33.00 -3.63
CA PHE A 205 0.73 34.22 -2.85
C PHE A 205 1.58 35.23 -3.61
N GLN A 206 2.48 34.77 -4.48
CA GLN A 206 3.30 35.65 -5.30
C GLN A 206 2.47 36.38 -6.35
N SER A 207 1.58 35.67 -7.06
CA SER A 207 0.66 36.31 -8.00
C SER A 207 -0.28 37.30 -7.30
N LYS A 208 -0.73 36.99 -6.08
CA LYS A 208 -1.57 37.91 -5.29
C LYS A 208 -0.82 39.15 -4.80
N ILE A 209 0.49 39.05 -4.53
CA ILE A 209 1.32 40.22 -4.21
C ILE A 209 1.51 41.11 -5.44
N GLU A 210 1.74 40.51 -6.61
CA GLU A 210 1.86 41.23 -7.89
C GLU A 210 0.56 41.96 -8.23
N GLU A 211 -0.58 41.28 -8.14
CA GLU A 211 -1.91 41.87 -8.33
C GLU A 211 -2.17 43.02 -7.35
N LEU A 212 -1.80 42.85 -6.07
CA LEU A 212 -2.00 43.87 -5.05
C LEU A 212 -1.21 45.17 -5.35
N ASN A 213 -0.09 45.09 -6.08
CA ASN A 213 0.69 46.28 -6.44
C ASN A 213 -0.06 47.26 -7.33
N ASN A 214 -1.11 46.81 -8.04
CA ASN A 214 -2.00 47.68 -8.82
C ASN A 214 -2.89 48.57 -7.92
N TYR A 215 -2.93 48.30 -6.61
CA TYR A 215 -3.80 48.98 -5.65
C TYR A 215 -3.02 49.77 -4.59
N LYS A 216 -1.77 50.17 -4.87
CA LYS A 216 -0.88 50.91 -3.94
C LYS A 216 -1.54 52.12 -3.27
N ASN A 217 -2.41 52.81 -4.00
CA ASN A 217 -3.08 54.04 -3.53
C ASN A 217 -4.38 53.77 -2.76
N LYS A 218 -4.81 52.51 -2.61
CA LYS A 218 -6.06 52.16 -1.93
C LYS A 218 -5.85 51.97 -0.43
N LYS A 219 -6.87 52.36 0.34
CA LYS A 219 -6.94 52.11 1.78
C LYS A 219 -6.82 50.60 2.03
N GLY A 220 -5.98 50.20 2.99
CA GLY A 220 -5.74 48.79 3.31
C GLY A 220 -4.56 48.13 2.56
N TYR A 221 -4.02 48.75 1.50
CA TYR A 221 -2.87 48.21 0.76
C TYR A 221 -1.69 47.86 1.67
N LYS A 222 -1.26 48.81 2.53
CA LYS A 222 -0.12 48.60 3.44
C LYS A 222 -0.33 47.40 4.36
N LEU A 223 -1.54 47.24 4.91
CA LEU A 223 -1.86 46.13 5.82
C LEU A 223 -1.85 44.80 5.08
N LEU A 224 -2.55 44.72 3.93
CA LEU A 224 -2.66 43.48 3.18
C LEU A 224 -1.29 43.05 2.60
N SER A 225 -0.52 44.01 2.09
CA SER A 225 0.85 43.78 1.61
C SER A 225 1.73 43.23 2.74
N LYS A 226 1.67 43.80 3.95
CA LYS A 226 2.39 43.27 5.12
C LYS A 226 1.98 41.83 5.45
N ARG A 227 0.70 41.48 5.38
CA ARG A 227 0.20 40.13 5.67
C ARG A 227 0.63 39.11 4.61
N LEU A 228 0.47 39.43 3.33
CA LEU A 228 0.90 38.55 2.23
C LEU A 228 2.42 38.30 2.26
N ASN A 229 3.21 39.35 2.50
CA ASN A 229 4.66 39.21 2.66
C ASN A 229 5.04 38.37 3.89
N GLY A 230 4.27 38.48 4.99
CA GLY A 230 4.42 37.63 6.16
C GLY A 230 4.21 36.14 5.84
N VAL A 231 3.13 35.82 5.13
CA VAL A 231 2.86 34.44 4.66
C VAL A 231 3.96 33.96 3.72
N MET A 232 4.42 34.80 2.79
CA MET A 232 5.52 34.47 1.89
C MET A 232 6.81 34.14 2.64
N LYS A 233 7.15 34.91 3.68
CA LYS A 233 8.29 34.63 4.54
C LYS A 233 8.14 33.29 5.26
N PHE A 234 6.95 33.01 5.79
CA PHE A 234 6.65 31.71 6.41
C PHE A 234 6.82 30.55 5.42
N LEU A 235 6.27 30.64 4.22
CA LEU A 235 6.39 29.59 3.19
C LEU A 235 7.85 29.32 2.83
N LYS A 236 8.69 30.36 2.73
CA LYS A 236 10.14 30.23 2.49
C LYS A 236 10.85 29.51 3.64
N ILE A 237 10.53 29.85 4.90
CA ILE A 237 11.08 29.16 6.09
C ILE A 237 10.66 27.68 6.08
N HIS A 238 9.38 27.42 5.86
CA HIS A 238 8.82 26.07 5.81
C HIS A 238 9.47 25.22 4.71
N LYS A 239 9.72 25.79 3.53
CA LYS A 239 10.45 25.12 2.44
C LYS A 239 11.87 24.72 2.86
N ARG A 240 12.60 25.63 3.51
CA ARG A 240 13.95 25.35 4.01
C ARG A 240 13.94 24.24 5.06
N LEU A 241 12.98 24.27 5.97
CA LEU A 241 12.82 23.24 7.00
C LEU A 241 12.52 21.86 6.37
N ILE A 242 11.59 21.79 5.40
CA ILE A 242 11.31 20.54 4.68
C ILE A 242 12.58 20.01 4.01
N ASN A 243 13.30 20.86 3.27
CA ASN A 243 14.54 20.43 2.60
C ASN A 243 15.56 19.91 3.61
N HIS A 244 15.78 20.62 4.72
CA HIS A 244 16.72 20.20 5.75
C HIS A 244 16.33 18.86 6.39
N ILE A 245 15.04 18.63 6.66
CA ILE A 245 14.54 17.34 7.16
C ILE A 245 14.79 16.24 6.13
N MET A 246 14.46 16.48 4.85
CA MET A 246 14.66 15.50 3.77
C MET A 246 16.14 15.19 3.53
N ASP A 247 17.02 16.16 3.77
CA ASP A 247 18.47 16.01 3.61
C ASP A 247 19.15 15.37 4.83
N SER A 248 18.43 15.19 5.94
CA SER A 248 18.97 14.57 7.16
C SER A 248 19.33 13.10 6.93
N ASN A 249 20.42 12.64 7.58
CA ASN A 249 20.88 11.25 7.47
C ASN A 249 19.78 10.27 7.89
N PHE A 250 19.05 10.57 8.96
CA PHE A 250 17.93 9.74 9.41
C PHE A 250 16.87 9.48 8.33
N ILE A 251 16.45 10.54 7.61
CA ILE A 251 15.46 10.39 6.54
C ILE A 251 16.09 9.70 5.32
N LYS A 252 17.36 9.98 5.00
CA LYS A 252 18.09 9.29 3.92
C LYS A 252 18.21 7.79 4.19
N ASP A 253 18.51 7.38 5.41
CA ASP A 253 18.59 5.97 5.82
C ASP A 253 17.23 5.28 5.66
N ILE A 254 16.15 5.94 6.10
CA ILE A 254 14.77 5.47 5.89
C ILE A 254 14.45 5.35 4.40
N ILE A 255 14.90 6.30 3.57
CA ILE A 255 14.68 6.30 2.11
C ILE A 255 15.49 5.20 1.41
N ARG A 256 16.71 4.92 1.86
CA ARG A 256 17.56 3.86 1.30
C ARG A 256 17.11 2.46 1.71
N GLY A 257 16.35 2.35 2.81
CA GLY A 257 15.92 1.06 3.35
C GLY A 257 17.07 0.30 4.03
N GLU A 258 18.09 1.01 4.51
CA GLU A 258 19.31 0.44 5.09
C GLU A 258 19.17 0.09 6.60
N ARG A 259 17.98 -0.30 7.07
CA ARG A 259 17.75 -0.82 8.43
C ARG A 259 16.76 -1.97 8.46
#